data_AF-A0AA37MSY1-F1
#
_entry.id   AF-A0AA37MSY1-F1
#
_cell.length_a   1.000
_cell.length_b   1.000
_cell.length_c   1.000
_cell.angle_alpha   90.00
_cell.angle_beta   90.00
_cell.angle_gamma   90.00
#
_symmetry.space_group_name_H-M   'P 1'
#
loop_
_entity.id
_entity.type
_entity.pdbx_description
1 polymer ?
#
loop_
_entity_poly.entity_id
_entity_poly.type
_entity_poly.pdbx_seq_one_letter_code
_entity_poly.pdbx_strand_id
1 'polypeptide(L)'
;MGRSYFLGAKKMEQEIFSKMEDAISVMQRYIEQGYSLSCGYSGGKDSTCTLVLMIEAIRRANRSTIGHHIQSVDSTIENPTIANFLHLVLDELQLYIEETAMPVAIHVTKPSLASQFVVSTIGRGTLVRTPENGVRDGRRMRACADYGARQV
;
A
#
# COMPACT_ATOMS: atom_id res chain seq x y z
N MET A 1 -2.09 22.73 -36.19
CA MET A 1 -1.60 21.57 -35.40
C MET A 1 -2.40 21.31 -34.10
N GLY A 2 -2.95 22.31 -33.38
CA GLY A 2 -3.49 22.11 -32.02
C GLY A 2 -4.85 21.41 -31.85
N ARG A 3 -5.72 21.34 -32.87
CA ARG A 3 -7.09 20.80 -32.73
C ARG A 3 -7.12 19.27 -32.57
N SER A 4 -6.19 18.56 -33.21
CA SER A 4 -6.09 17.08 -33.12
C SER A 4 -5.59 16.62 -31.75
N TYR A 5 -4.56 17.28 -31.21
CA TYR A 5 -4.06 16.98 -29.86
C TYR A 5 -5.11 17.27 -28.77
N PHE A 6 -5.89 18.33 -28.93
CA PHE A 6 -6.95 18.67 -27.97
C PHE A 6 -8.11 17.66 -27.96
N LEU A 7 -8.52 17.15 -29.13
CA LEU A 7 -9.49 16.06 -29.19
C LEU A 7 -8.94 14.73 -28.63
N GLY A 8 -7.66 14.44 -28.89
CA GLY A 8 -6.98 13.26 -28.33
C GLY A 8 -6.92 13.29 -26.80
N ALA A 9 -6.60 14.45 -26.21
CA ALA A 9 -6.58 14.64 -24.76
C ALA A 9 -7.97 14.44 -24.13
N LYS A 10 -9.01 15.05 -24.71
CA LYS A 10 -10.40 14.85 -24.23
C LYS A 10 -10.86 13.40 -24.29
N LYS A 11 -10.48 12.68 -25.35
CA LYS A 11 -10.82 11.26 -25.48
C LYS A 11 -10.11 10.43 -24.41
N MET A 12 -8.82 10.69 -24.17
CA MET A 12 -8.05 10.02 -23.13
C MET A 12 -8.61 10.29 -21.73
N GLU A 13 -9.00 11.52 -21.43
CA GLU A 13 -9.64 11.87 -20.15
C GLU A 13 -10.93 11.06 -19.95
N GLN A 14 -11.80 11.01 -20.95
CA GLN A 14 -13.04 10.22 -20.87
C GLN A 14 -12.78 8.74 -20.65
N GLU A 15 -11.77 8.16 -21.31
CA GLU A 15 -11.36 6.77 -21.12
C GLU A 15 -10.83 6.52 -19.69
N ILE A 16 -10.10 7.47 -19.11
CA ILE A 16 -9.62 7.38 -17.73
C ILE A 16 -10.80 7.42 -16.75
N PHE A 17 -11.75 8.35 -16.93
CA PHE A 17 -12.92 8.44 -16.06
C PHE A 17 -13.78 7.17 -16.12
N SER A 18 -14.01 6.61 -17.31
CA SER A 18 -14.67 5.30 -17.46
C SER A 18 -13.90 4.22 -16.71
N LYS A 19 -12.56 4.19 -16.87
CA LYS A 19 -11.56 3.45 -16.08
C LYS A 19 -11.89 3.41 -14.58
N MET A 20 -11.97 4.61 -14.03
CA MET A 20 -12.14 4.86 -12.61
C MET A 20 -13.51 4.42 -12.12
N GLU A 21 -14.57 4.76 -12.86
CA GLU A 21 -15.95 4.39 -12.49
C GLU A 21 -16.16 2.87 -12.51
N ASP A 22 -15.59 2.16 -13.49
CA ASP A 22 -15.63 0.70 -13.53
C ASP A 22 -14.97 0.10 -12.28
N ALA A 23 -13.78 0.59 -11.92
CA ALA A 23 -13.06 0.12 -10.73
C ALA A 23 -13.83 0.40 -9.43
N ILE A 24 -14.38 1.60 -9.29
CA ILE A 24 -15.19 2.00 -8.13
C ILE A 24 -16.43 1.12 -8.01
N SER A 25 -17.14 0.86 -9.12
CA SER A 25 -18.36 0.04 -9.14
C SER A 25 -18.10 -1.39 -8.65
N VAL A 26 -16.96 -1.99 -9.02
CA VAL A 26 -16.56 -3.33 -8.57
C VAL A 26 -16.32 -3.34 -7.06
N MET A 27 -15.62 -2.34 -6.52
CA MET A 27 -15.39 -2.23 -5.09
C MET A 27 -16.68 -2.03 -4.31
N GLN A 28 -17.58 -1.16 -4.79
CA GLN A 28 -18.90 -0.95 -4.17
C GLN A 28 -19.72 -2.23 -4.12
N ARG A 29 -19.72 -3.04 -5.19
CA ARG A 29 -20.40 -4.33 -5.21
C ARG A 29 -19.90 -5.28 -4.12
N TYR A 30 -18.59 -5.32 -3.84
CA TYR A 30 -18.06 -6.13 -2.73
C TYR A 30 -18.51 -5.60 -1.36
N ILE A 31 -18.55 -4.28 -1.20
CA ILE A 31 -19.04 -3.65 0.04
C ILE A 31 -20.52 -3.99 0.26
N GLU A 32 -21.36 -3.88 -0.78
CA GLU A 32 -22.78 -4.23 -0.75
C GLU A 32 -23.03 -5.71 -0.41
N GLN A 33 -22.10 -6.59 -0.80
CA GLN A 33 -22.12 -8.01 -0.46
C GLN A 33 -21.67 -8.32 0.98
N GLY A 34 -21.24 -7.31 1.75
CA GLY A 34 -20.81 -7.50 3.13
C GLY A 34 -19.31 -7.71 3.32
N TYR A 35 -18.49 -7.56 2.28
CA TYR A 35 -17.04 -7.76 2.39
C TYR A 35 -16.31 -6.50 2.88
N SER A 36 -15.31 -6.73 3.72
CA SER A 36 -14.30 -5.71 4.04
C SER A 36 -13.30 -5.58 2.89
N LEU A 37 -12.81 -4.36 2.69
CA LEU A 37 -11.78 -4.05 1.70
C LEU A 37 -10.47 -3.78 2.44
N SER A 38 -9.37 -4.30 1.91
CA SER A 38 -8.03 -4.08 2.44
C SER A 38 -7.09 -3.61 1.32
N CYS A 39 -6.44 -2.47 1.48
CA CYS A 39 -5.50 -1.92 0.49
C CYS A 39 -4.09 -1.74 1.07
N GLY A 40 -3.09 -2.24 0.33
CA GLY A 40 -1.68 -2.00 0.63
C GLY A 40 -1.22 -0.65 0.06
N TYR A 41 -0.66 0.21 0.91
CA TYR A 41 -0.11 1.51 0.52
C TYR A 41 1.41 1.55 0.71
N SER A 42 2.13 1.81 -0.39
CA SER A 42 3.60 1.88 -0.41
C SER A 42 4.15 3.26 -0.76
N GLY A 43 3.31 4.27 -0.98
CA GLY A 43 3.72 5.58 -1.49
C GLY A 43 3.98 5.62 -3.00
N GLY A 44 3.76 4.52 -3.72
CA GLY A 44 3.89 4.44 -5.18
C GLY A 44 2.68 4.98 -5.93
N LYS A 45 2.82 5.22 -7.24
CA LYS A 45 1.74 5.73 -8.11
C LYS A 45 0.55 4.76 -8.17
N ASP A 46 0.82 3.48 -8.37
CA ASP A 46 -0.24 2.46 -8.49
C ASP A 46 -1.00 2.30 -7.17
N SER A 47 -0.29 2.15 -6.04
CA SER A 47 -0.91 2.04 -4.72
C SER A 47 -1.68 3.30 -4.32
N THR A 48 -1.20 4.49 -4.71
CA THR A 48 -1.91 5.75 -4.46
C THR A 48 -3.20 5.80 -5.27
N CYS A 49 -3.16 5.42 -6.55
CA CYS A 49 -4.35 5.35 -7.40
C CYS A 49 -5.39 4.39 -6.82
N THR A 50 -4.98 3.17 -6.45
CA THR A 50 -5.88 2.17 -5.83
C THR A 50 -6.46 2.68 -4.51
N LEU A 51 -5.66 3.32 -3.67
CA LEU A 51 -6.12 3.88 -2.40
C LEU A 51 -7.20 4.94 -2.59
N VAL A 52 -6.98 5.90 -3.50
CA VAL A 52 -7.94 6.97 -3.79
C VAL A 52 -9.25 6.38 -4.30
N LEU A 53 -9.20 5.41 -5.22
CA LEU A 53 -10.41 4.76 -5.75
C LEU A 53 -11.14 3.96 -4.66
N MET A 54 -10.42 3.28 -3.75
CA MET A 54 -11.04 2.56 -2.63
C MET A 54 -11.73 3.51 -1.65
N ILE A 55 -11.08 4.61 -1.27
CA ILE A 55 -11.66 5.62 -0.38
C ILE A 55 -12.92 6.22 -1.02
N GLU A 56 -12.87 6.54 -2.32
CA GLU A 56 -14.03 7.06 -3.04
C GLU A 56 -15.18 6.05 -3.10
N ALA A 57 -14.89 4.77 -3.31
CA ALA A 57 -15.90 3.71 -3.29
C ALA A 57 -16.58 3.58 -1.92
N ILE A 58 -15.80 3.61 -0.82
CA ILE A 58 -16.33 3.55 0.55
C ILE A 58 -17.18 4.79 0.85
N ARG A 59 -16.69 5.97 0.49
CA ARG A 59 -17.41 7.24 0.65
C ARG A 59 -18.75 7.22 -0.08
N ARG A 60 -18.79 6.72 -1.32
CA ARG A 60 -20.03 6.60 -2.11
C ARG A 60 -20.98 5.52 -1.59
N ALA A 61 -20.47 4.46 -0.95
CA ALA A 61 -21.29 3.40 -0.37
C ALA A 61 -22.09 3.87 0.88
N ASN A 62 -21.67 4.95 1.54
CA ASN A 62 -22.33 5.79 2.58
C ASN A 62 -23.28 5.15 3.62
N ARG A 63 -23.28 3.82 3.76
CA ARG A 63 -24.20 3.05 4.64
C ARG A 63 -23.61 1.74 5.16
N SER A 64 -22.36 1.46 4.83
CA SER A 64 -21.65 0.28 5.33
C SER A 64 -21.13 0.58 6.74
N THR A 65 -21.47 -0.25 7.72
CA THR A 65 -20.80 -0.29 9.03
C THR A 65 -19.59 -1.23 9.03
N ILE A 66 -19.22 -1.77 7.87
CA ILE A 66 -18.14 -2.74 7.72
C ILE A 66 -16.82 -1.98 7.85
N GLY A 67 -15.95 -2.44 8.74
CA GLY A 67 -14.60 -1.89 8.87
C GLY A 67 -13.74 -2.26 7.67
N HIS A 68 -13.09 -1.27 7.08
CA HIS A 68 -12.11 -1.42 5.99
C HIS A 68 -10.69 -1.15 6.51
N HIS A 69 -9.68 -1.61 5.77
CA HIS A 69 -8.30 -1.58 6.24
C HIS A 69 -7.34 -1.00 5.20
N ILE A 70 -6.43 -0.16 5.67
CA ILE A 70 -5.27 0.30 4.89
C ILE A 70 -4.03 -0.22 5.59
N GLN A 71 -3.14 -0.85 4.84
CA GLN A 71 -1.94 -1.46 5.36
C GLN A 71 -0.72 -0.82 4.71
N SER A 72 0.22 -0.34 5.52
CA SER A 72 1.50 0.13 5.05
C SER A 72 2.64 -0.55 5.81
N VAL A 73 3.81 -0.61 5.17
CA VAL A 73 5.02 -1.21 5.72
C VAL A 73 6.10 -0.15 5.70
N ASP A 74 6.49 0.33 6.87
CA ASP A 74 7.67 1.17 7.03
C ASP A 74 8.88 0.25 7.24
N SER A 75 9.63 0.07 6.16
CA SER A 75 10.77 -0.84 6.10
C SER A 75 11.99 -0.32 6.86
N THR A 76 12.00 0.96 7.28
CA THR A 76 13.14 1.66 7.91
C THR A 76 14.42 1.72 7.05
N ILE A 77 14.35 1.32 5.78
CA ILE A 77 15.48 1.34 4.83
C ILE A 77 15.31 2.34 3.70
N GLU A 78 14.11 2.89 3.53
CA GLU A 78 13.85 3.87 2.48
C GLU A 78 14.59 5.18 2.74
N ASN A 79 14.73 5.98 1.67
CA ASN A 79 15.23 7.34 1.79
C ASN A 79 14.36 8.14 2.79
N PRO A 80 14.96 8.88 3.75
CA PRO A 80 14.21 9.67 4.74
C PRO A 80 13.16 10.59 4.13
N THR A 81 13.42 11.18 2.96
CA THR A 81 12.45 12.02 2.24
C THR A 81 11.22 11.22 1.81
N ILE A 82 11.41 9.99 1.31
CA ILE A 82 10.32 9.11 0.87
C ILE A 82 9.56 8.60 2.09
N ALA A 83 10.27 8.19 3.15
CA ALA A 83 9.66 7.74 4.39
C ALA A 83 8.81 8.85 5.03
N ASN A 84 9.32 10.08 5.08
CA ASN A 84 8.57 11.23 5.61
C ASN A 84 7.34 11.53 4.75
N PHE A 85 7.46 11.47 3.42
CA PHE A 85 6.31 11.65 2.53
C PHE A 85 5.23 10.58 2.77
N LEU A 86 5.63 9.31 2.93
CA LEU A 86 4.71 8.22 3.27
C LEU A 86 3.95 8.51 4.57
N HIS A 87 4.66 8.90 5.63
CA HIS A 87 4.04 9.24 6.92
C HIS A 87 3.10 10.44 6.81
N LEU A 88 3.49 11.50 6.10
CA LEU A 88 2.64 12.67 5.89
C LEU A 88 1.31 12.32 5.19
N VAL A 89 1.36 11.48 4.14
CA VAL A 89 0.13 11.06 3.43
C VAL A 89 -0.77 10.21 4.34
N LEU A 90 -0.18 9.33 5.14
CA LEU A 90 -0.94 8.50 6.08
C LEU A 90 -1.58 9.35 7.19
N ASP A 91 -0.89 10.38 7.69
CA ASP A 91 -1.42 11.33 8.67
C ASP A 91 -2.58 12.14 8.09
N GLU A 92 -2.44 12.66 6.86
CA GLU A 92 -3.52 13.39 6.16
C GLU A 92 -4.74 12.49 5.92
N LEU A 93 -4.50 11.23 5.56
CA LEU A 93 -5.57 10.25 5.36
C LEU A 93 -6.27 9.88 6.67
N GLN A 94 -5.53 9.76 7.77
CA GLN A 94 -6.08 9.52 9.10
C GLN A 94 -7.01 10.67 9.52
N LEU A 95 -6.59 11.92 9.30
CA LEU A 95 -7.42 13.09 9.56
C LEU A 95 -8.71 13.07 8.72
N TYR A 96 -8.60 12.76 7.42
CA TYR A 96 -9.78 12.67 6.55
C TYR A 96 -10.76 11.58 6.99
N ILE A 97 -10.26 10.42 7.42
CA ILE A 97 -11.09 9.32 7.94
C ILE A 97 -11.84 9.75 9.21
N GLU A 98 -11.16 10.44 10.11
CA GLU A 98 -11.74 10.96 11.36
C GLU A 98 -12.80 12.03 11.11
N GLU A 99 -12.50 13.01 10.24
CA GLU A 99 -13.42 14.09 9.87
C GLU A 99 -14.70 13.58 9.20
N THR A 100 -14.59 12.53 8.40
CA THR A 100 -15.72 11.94 7.68
C THR A 100 -16.40 10.78 8.43
N ALA A 101 -15.91 10.44 9.64
CA ALA A 101 -16.35 9.29 10.43
C ALA A 101 -16.41 7.98 9.61
N MET A 102 -15.45 7.79 8.71
CA MET A 102 -15.43 6.65 7.79
C MET A 102 -14.98 5.38 8.54
N PRO A 103 -15.59 4.20 8.29
CA PRO A 103 -15.21 2.96 8.97
C PRO A 103 -13.93 2.37 8.37
N VAL A 104 -12.82 3.09 8.42
CA VAL A 104 -11.51 2.68 7.88
C VAL A 104 -10.46 2.76 8.99
N ALA A 105 -9.59 1.76 9.07
CA ALA A 105 -8.46 1.75 9.99
C ALA A 105 -7.13 1.63 9.22
N ILE A 106 -6.17 2.50 9.56
CA ILE A 106 -4.82 2.48 9.00
C ILE A 106 -3.90 1.66 9.92
N HIS A 107 -3.14 0.74 9.33
CA HIS A 107 -2.19 -0.14 10.00
C HIS A 107 -0.81 0.04 9.39
N VAL A 108 0.13 0.56 10.17
CA VAL A 108 1.53 0.70 9.75
C VAL A 108 2.37 -0.33 10.49
N THR A 109 2.99 -1.24 9.73
CA THR A 109 3.88 -2.26 10.29
C THR A 109 5.33 -1.77 10.22
N LYS A 110 6.07 -1.99 11.31
CA LYS A 110 7.49 -1.69 11.42
C LYS A 110 8.24 -2.95 11.85
N PRO A 111 9.44 -3.22 11.30
CA PRO A 111 10.27 -4.31 11.76
C PRO A 111 10.69 -4.08 13.22
N SER A 112 10.82 -5.18 13.98
CA SER A 112 11.45 -5.12 15.29
C SER A 112 12.87 -4.56 15.17
N LEU A 113 13.38 -3.92 16.22
CA LEU A 113 14.76 -3.40 16.25
C LEU A 113 15.78 -4.47 15.80
N ALA A 114 15.60 -5.71 16.27
CA ALA A 114 16.48 -6.83 15.95
C ALA A 114 16.42 -7.27 14.46
N SER A 115 15.33 -6.94 13.77
CA SER A 115 15.07 -7.26 12.35
C SER A 115 15.31 -6.07 11.42
N GLN A 116 15.59 -4.87 11.96
CA GLN A 116 15.93 -3.71 11.15
C GLN A 116 17.20 -4.00 10.34
N PHE A 117 17.21 -3.57 9.09
CA PHE A 117 18.29 -3.89 8.15
C PHE A 117 19.68 -3.50 8.67
N VAL A 118 19.82 -2.31 9.25
CA VAL A 118 21.09 -1.81 9.80
C VAL A 118 21.55 -2.66 10.98
N VAL A 119 20.64 -3.00 11.91
CA VAL A 119 20.94 -3.84 13.08
C VAL A 119 21.28 -5.27 12.65
N SER A 120 20.51 -5.85 11.74
CA SER A 120 20.74 -7.21 11.23
C SER A 120 22.05 -7.32 10.44
N THR A 121 22.33 -6.35 9.57
CA THR A 121 23.46 -6.41 8.65
C THR A 121 24.74 -5.97 9.31
N ILE A 122 24.76 -4.75 9.88
CA ILE A 122 25.95 -4.17 10.48
C ILE A 122 26.12 -4.66 11.91
N GLY A 123 25.07 -4.60 12.72
CA GLY A 123 25.14 -4.96 14.14
C GLY A 123 25.37 -6.44 14.40
N ARG A 124 24.69 -7.33 13.66
CA ARG A 124 24.77 -8.79 13.82
C ARG A 124 25.66 -9.49 12.79
N GLY A 125 26.17 -8.77 11.79
CA GLY A 125 27.02 -9.34 10.74
C GLY A 125 26.26 -10.25 9.76
N THR A 126 24.94 -10.11 9.63
CA THR A 126 24.17 -10.90 8.67
C THR A 126 24.51 -10.43 7.25
N LEU A 127 24.97 -11.33 6.40
CA LEU A 127 25.29 -10.99 5.02
C LEU A 127 24.02 -10.58 4.25
N VAL A 128 24.10 -9.46 3.52
CA VAL A 128 23.06 -9.04 2.60
C VAL A 128 22.88 -10.12 1.54
N ARG A 129 21.62 -10.48 1.28
CA ARG A 129 21.33 -11.48 0.26
C ARG A 129 21.38 -10.86 -1.13
N THR A 130 22.23 -11.42 -1.96
CA THR A 130 22.36 -11.14 -3.38
C THR A 130 21.90 -12.37 -4.18
N PRO A 131 21.63 -12.24 -5.49
CA PRO A 131 21.26 -13.39 -6.32
C PRO A 131 22.24 -14.56 -6.22
N GLU A 132 23.54 -14.28 -6.06
CA GLU A 132 24.61 -15.27 -5.96
C GLU A 132 24.68 -16.00 -4.62
N ASN A 133 24.26 -15.40 -3.50
CA ASN A 133 24.28 -16.04 -2.18
C ASN A 133 22.88 -16.45 -1.67
N GLY A 134 21.82 -16.11 -2.42
CA GLY A 134 20.42 -16.36 -2.07
C GLY A 134 19.91 -17.76 -2.40
N VAL A 135 20.74 -18.62 -2.98
CA VAL A 135 20.40 -19.98 -3.41
C VAL A 135 21.25 -20.98 -2.64
N ARG A 136 20.60 -21.92 -1.96
CA ARG A 136 21.24 -23.09 -1.34
C ARG A 136 20.49 -24.33 -1.78
N ASP A 137 21.21 -25.34 -2.27
CA ASP A 137 20.64 -26.58 -2.84
C ASP A 137 19.54 -26.35 -3.88
N GLY A 138 19.77 -25.39 -4.80
CA GLY A 138 18.81 -25.07 -5.87
C GLY A 138 17.50 -24.42 -5.40
N ARG A 139 17.35 -24.15 -4.10
CA ARG A 139 16.17 -23.47 -3.53
C ARG A 139 16.55 -22.07 -3.05
N ARG A 140 15.70 -21.09 -3.38
CA ARG A 140 15.82 -19.73 -2.88
C ARG A 140 15.49 -19.75 -1.39
N MET A 141 16.48 -19.50 -0.52
CA MET A 141 16.19 -19.38 0.91
C MET A 141 15.37 -18.11 1.14
N ARG A 142 14.27 -18.21 1.91
CA ARG A 142 13.47 -17.03 2.33
C ARG A 142 14.06 -16.45 3.61
N ALA A 143 14.31 -15.15 3.65
CA ALA A 143 14.93 -14.50 4.81
C ALA A 143 14.02 -14.43 6.04
N CYS A 144 12.70 -14.45 5.85
CA CYS A 144 11.73 -14.20 6.92
C CYS A 144 11.31 -15.45 7.72
N ALA A 145 11.73 -16.65 7.34
CA ALA A 145 11.26 -17.90 7.97
C ALA A 145 12.10 -18.34 9.19
N ASP A 146 13.35 -17.90 9.30
CA ASP A 146 14.30 -18.49 10.26
C ASP A 146 14.46 -17.72 11.58
N TYR A 147 13.85 -16.54 11.72
CA TYR A 147 13.96 -15.74 12.95
C TYR A 147 13.22 -16.33 14.16
N GLY A 148 12.40 -17.37 13.97
CA GLY A 148 11.66 -18.06 15.04
C GLY A 148 12.26 -19.38 15.52
N ALA A 149 13.35 -19.89 14.91
CA ALA A 149 13.81 -21.26 15.14
C ALA A 149 15.08 -21.37 16.02
N ARG A 150 15.54 -20.28 16.64
CA ARG A 150 16.75 -20.29 17.49
C ARG A 150 16.57 -19.48 18.78
N GLN A 151 15.57 -19.89 19.56
CA GLN A 151 15.50 -19.61 20.99
C GLN A 151 15.16 -20.92 21.72
N VAL A 152 16.12 -21.85 21.75
CA VAL A 152 16.35 -22.81 22.84
C VAL A 152 17.83 -23.20 22.81
#